data_AF-A0A352CQ03-F1
#
_entry.id   AF-A0A352CQ03-F1
#
_cell.length_a   1.000
_cell.length_b   1.000
_cell.length_c   1.000
_cell.angle_alpha   90.00
_cell.angle_beta   90.00
_cell.angle_gamma   90.00
#
_symmetry.space_group_name_H-M   'P 1'
#
loop_
_entity.id
_entity.type
_entity.pdbx_description
1 polymer ?
#
loop_
_entity_poly.entity_id
_entity_poly.type
_entity_poly.pdbx_seq_one_letter_code
_entity_poly.pdbx_strand_id
1 'polypeptide(L)'
;MSENTKKKLKEEELEGIAGGMIYHNEDLSDPLRDPNRTWEVINNNNGKVMGQFMTQGEACEFAGHFGKDSYNKMIITKEILDNLRKFPHST
;
A
#
# COMPACT_ATOMS: atom_id res chain seq x y z
N MET A 1 -20.11 17.21 10.60
CA MET A 1 -18.89 17.07 11.41
C MET A 1 -18.27 15.73 11.02
N SER A 2 -17.06 15.77 10.49
CA SER A 2 -16.48 14.79 9.58
C SER A 2 -16.21 13.42 10.20
N GLU A 3 -16.85 12.38 9.68
CA GLU A 3 -16.38 11.00 9.82
C GLU A 3 -15.13 10.83 8.96
N ASN A 4 -13.97 11.12 9.56
CA ASN A 4 -12.69 10.71 9.01
C ASN A 4 -12.57 9.20 9.25
N THR A 5 -13.25 8.42 8.40
CA THR A 5 -13.17 6.96 8.38
C THR A 5 -11.76 6.59 7.92
N LYS A 6 -10.79 6.61 8.86
CA LYS A 6 -9.61 5.77 8.78
C LYS A 6 -10.14 4.35 8.60
N LYS A 7 -10.24 3.88 7.36
CA LYS A 7 -10.46 2.47 7.03
C LYS A 7 -9.26 1.70 7.57
N LYS A 8 -9.26 1.42 8.88
CA LYS A 8 -8.48 0.35 9.48
C LYS A 8 -9.04 -0.92 8.83
N LEU A 9 -8.28 -1.47 7.88
CA LEU A 9 -8.52 -2.83 7.40
C LEU A 9 -8.69 -3.73 8.63
N LYS A 10 -9.75 -4.54 8.63
CA LYS A 10 -9.97 -5.50 9.71
C LYS A 10 -8.85 -6.54 9.67
N GLU A 11 -8.42 -7.03 10.84
CA GLU A 11 -7.36 -8.05 10.98
C GLU A 11 -7.56 -9.27 10.07
N GLU A 12 -8.82 -9.62 9.80
CA GLU A 12 -9.24 -10.73 8.93
C GLU A 12 -8.90 -10.50 7.44
N GLU A 13 -8.81 -9.23 6.99
CA GLU A 13 -8.30 -8.90 5.64
C GLU A 13 -6.77 -8.90 5.59
N LEU A 14 -6.08 -8.90 6.74
CA LEU A 14 -4.61 -8.95 6.84
C LEU A 14 -4.07 -10.38 6.69
N GLU A 15 -4.87 -11.42 6.94
CA GLU A 15 -4.45 -12.83 6.83
C GLU A 15 -4.24 -13.29 5.37
N GLY A 16 -4.74 -12.54 4.38
CA GLY A 16 -4.47 -12.74 2.94
C GLY A 16 -3.38 -11.82 2.37
N ILE A 17 -2.65 -11.11 3.22
CA ILE A 17 -1.66 -10.12 2.79
C ILE A 17 -0.27 -10.75 2.78
N ALA A 18 0.25 -11.02 1.58
CA ALA A 18 1.61 -11.55 1.39
C ALA A 18 2.72 -10.51 1.62
N GLY A 19 2.37 -9.27 1.98
CA GLY A 19 3.34 -8.24 2.30
C GLY A 19 2.89 -6.81 2.00
N GLY A 20 3.81 -5.87 2.20
CA GLY A 20 3.62 -4.43 1.96
C GLY A 20 4.80 -3.81 1.20
N MET A 21 4.65 -3.65 -0.11
CA MET A 21 5.53 -2.79 -0.93
C MET A 21 5.16 -1.33 -0.69
N ILE A 22 6.12 -0.42 -0.93
CA ILE A 22 5.94 1.01 -0.71
C ILE A 22 5.90 1.70 -2.07
N TYR A 23 4.87 2.49 -2.32
CA TYR A 23 4.74 3.30 -3.52
C TYR A 23 4.62 4.77 -3.14
N HIS A 24 5.36 5.64 -3.83
CA HIS A 24 5.21 7.08 -3.68
C HIS A 24 4.28 7.59 -4.78
N ASN A 25 3.06 7.96 -4.41
CA ASN A 25 2.05 8.48 -5.31
C ASN A 25 2.28 9.99 -5.57
N GLU A 26 3.16 10.25 -6.52
CA GLU A 26 3.45 11.59 -7.05
C GLU A 26 2.54 11.96 -8.22
N ASP A 27 1.64 11.05 -8.63
CA ASP A 27 0.75 11.29 -9.76
C ASP A 27 -0.37 12.24 -9.38
N LEU A 28 -0.22 13.51 -9.79
CA LEU A 28 -1.21 14.56 -9.57
C LEU A 28 -2.53 14.28 -10.31
N SER A 29 -2.55 13.36 -11.26
CA SER A 29 -3.71 12.98 -12.05
C SER A 29 -4.56 11.89 -11.38
N ASP A 30 -4.04 11.23 -10.34
CA ASP A 30 -4.75 10.16 -9.66
C ASP A 30 -5.86 10.74 -8.76
N PRO A 31 -7.15 10.50 -9.05
CA PRO A 31 -8.25 11.04 -8.26
C PRO A 31 -8.33 10.42 -6.85
N LEU A 32 -7.64 9.32 -6.60
CA LEU A 32 -7.59 8.64 -5.30
C LEU A 32 -6.38 9.07 -4.45
N ARG A 33 -5.52 9.94 -4.98
CA ARG A 33 -4.35 10.45 -4.27
C ARG A 33 -4.77 11.42 -3.17
N ASP A 34 -4.33 11.14 -1.95
CA ASP A 34 -4.37 12.11 -0.87
C ASP A 34 -3.07 12.96 -0.91
N PRO A 35 -3.16 14.28 -1.16
CA PRO A 35 -1.98 15.15 -1.27
C PRO A 35 -1.18 15.25 0.03
N ASN A 36 -1.78 14.92 1.18
CA ASN A 36 -1.11 14.89 2.47
C ASN A 36 -0.51 13.52 2.78
N ARG A 37 -0.90 12.47 2.05
CA ARG A 37 -0.48 11.07 2.30
C ARG A 37 -0.03 10.43 0.99
N THR A 38 1.13 10.87 0.49
CA THR A 38 1.66 10.40 -0.80
C THR A 38 2.34 9.03 -0.70
N TRP A 39 2.60 8.50 0.50
CA TRP A 39 3.25 7.20 0.68
C TRP A 39 2.21 6.10 0.88
N GLU A 40 2.15 5.17 -0.06
CA GLU A 40 1.17 4.10 -0.06
C GLU A 40 1.83 2.75 0.23
N VAL A 41 1.20 1.94 1.07
CA VAL A 41 1.57 0.54 1.25
C VAL A 41 0.67 -0.30 0.38
N ILE A 42 1.29 -1.09 -0.49
CA ILE A 42 0.66 -1.85 -1.55
C ILE A 42 0.76 -3.34 -1.24
N ASN A 43 -0.34 -4.05 -1.41
CA ASN A 43 -0.36 -5.50 -1.29
C ASN A 43 0.42 -6.14 -2.45
N ASN A 44 1.41 -6.95 -2.10
CA ASN A 44 2.32 -7.62 -3.05
C ASN A 44 1.62 -8.56 -4.04
N ASN A 45 0.42 -9.04 -3.73
CA ASN A 45 -0.30 -9.99 -4.59
C ASN A 45 -1.15 -9.30 -5.65
N ASN A 46 -1.76 -8.16 -5.35
CA ASN A 46 -2.82 -7.60 -6.21
C ASN A 46 -2.69 -6.10 -6.46
N GLY A 47 -1.67 -5.44 -5.91
CA GLY A 47 -1.46 -4.01 -6.10
C GLY A 47 -2.51 -3.11 -5.41
N LYS A 48 -3.33 -3.67 -4.50
CA LYS A 48 -4.33 -2.92 -3.72
C LYS A 48 -3.62 -2.07 -2.67
N VAL A 49 -4.05 -0.82 -2.54
CA VAL A 49 -3.58 0.07 -1.47
C VAL A 49 -4.13 -0.43 -0.14
N MET A 50 -3.22 -0.75 0.78
CA MET A 50 -3.51 -1.19 2.13
C MET A 50 -3.45 -0.04 3.15
N GLY A 51 -2.64 0.98 2.88
CA GLY A 51 -2.52 2.14 3.77
C GLY A 51 -1.87 3.32 3.07
N GLN A 52 -2.19 4.53 3.53
CA GLN A 52 -1.64 5.79 3.03
C GLN A 52 -1.07 6.61 4.20
N PHE A 53 0.14 7.11 4.02
CA PHE A 53 0.99 7.71 5.04
C PHE A 53 1.61 9.02 4.56
N MET A 54 1.90 9.91 5.50
CA MET A 54 2.51 11.20 5.20
C MET A 54 3.99 11.05 4.89
N THR A 55 4.65 10.11 5.55
CA THR A 55 6.09 9.88 5.42
C THR A 55 6.40 8.46 4.98
N GLN A 56 7.54 8.30 4.30
CA GLN A 56 8.09 6.99 3.97
C GLN A 56 8.33 6.13 5.22
N GLY A 57 8.74 6.75 6.33
CA GLY A 57 9.01 6.07 7.60
C GLY A 57 7.79 5.33 8.12
N GLU A 58 6.65 6.03 8.21
CA GLU A 58 5.39 5.42 8.66
C GLU A 58 4.93 4.28 7.73
N ALA A 59 5.09 4.44 6.41
CA ALA A 59 4.78 3.40 5.44
C ALA A 59 5.70 2.16 5.61
N CYS A 60 7.00 2.37 5.84
CA CYS A 60 7.97 1.33 6.14
C CYS A 60 7.66 0.59 7.45
N GLU A 61 7.27 1.32 8.49
CA GLU A 61 6.88 0.73 9.77
C GLU A 61 5.64 -0.13 9.60
N PHE A 62 4.59 0.39 8.95
CA PHE A 62 3.37 -0.35 8.65
C PHE A 62 3.64 -1.60 7.81
N ALA A 63 4.39 -1.46 6.71
CA ALA A 63 4.82 -2.57 5.85
C ALA A 63 5.61 -3.65 6.63
N GLY A 64 6.37 -3.23 7.65
CA GLY A 64 7.13 -4.13 8.52
C GLY A 64 6.29 -5.07 9.38
N HIS A 65 5.00 -4.77 9.58
CA HIS A 65 4.10 -5.65 10.34
C HIS A 65 3.59 -6.86 9.52
N PHE A 66 3.70 -6.83 8.18
CA PHE A 66 3.14 -7.86 7.28
C PHE A 66 4.07 -9.06 7.00
N GLY A 67 5.20 -9.17 7.70
CA GLY A 67 6.02 -10.40 7.71
C GLY A 67 7.43 -10.25 7.13
N LYS A 68 8.11 -11.38 6.96
CA LYS A 68 9.53 -11.51 6.56
C LYS A 68 9.75 -11.63 5.05
N ASP A 69 8.74 -11.37 4.23
CA ASP A 69 8.88 -11.48 2.79
C ASP A 69 9.93 -10.48 2.29
N SER A 70 10.83 -10.92 1.41
CA SER A 70 12.01 -10.14 0.98
C SER A 70 11.64 -8.83 0.27
N TYR A 71 10.39 -8.71 -0.17
CA TYR A 71 9.84 -7.54 -0.85
C TYR A 71 9.13 -6.56 0.09
N ASN A 72 8.99 -6.88 1.38
CA ASN A 72 8.40 -5.95 2.34
C ASN A 72 9.29 -4.72 2.52
N LYS A 73 8.66 -3.53 2.52
CA LYS A 73 9.32 -2.22 2.53
C LYS A 73 10.07 -1.89 1.25
N MET A 74 9.99 -2.72 0.20
CA MET A 74 10.59 -2.40 -1.09
C MET A 74 9.83 -1.22 -1.71
N ILE A 75 10.56 -0.17 -2.07
CA ILE A 75 9.99 0.94 -2.81
C ILE A 75 9.84 0.51 -4.27
N ILE A 76 8.62 0.61 -4.79
CA ILE A 76 8.28 0.21 -6.16
C ILE A 76 7.93 1.42 -7.01
N THR A 77 8.10 1.28 -8.32
CA THR A 77 7.68 2.29 -9.31
C THR A 77 6.21 2.11 -9.67
N LYS A 78 5.64 3.12 -10.34
CA LYS A 78 4.28 3.05 -10.90
C LYS A 78 4.12 1.86 -11.87
N GLU A 79 5.15 1.56 -12.65
CA GLU A 79 5.14 0.41 -13.57
C GLU A 79 4.97 -0.92 -12.84
N ILE A 80 5.70 -1.13 -11.74
CA ILE A 80 5.57 -2.34 -10.91
C ILE A 80 4.17 -2.40 -10.30
N LEU A 81 3.66 -1.28 -9.77
CA LEU A 81 2.31 -1.19 -9.22
C LEU A 81 1.23 -1.54 -10.25
N ASP A 82 1.33 -0.97 -11.46
CA ASP A 82 0.40 -1.25 -12.55
C ASP A 82 0.49 -2.71 -13.00
N ASN A 83 1.68 -3.31 -13.01
CA ASN A 83 1.85 -4.73 -13.30
C ASN A 83 1.17 -5.62 -12.25
N LEU A 84 1.33 -5.33 -10.96
CA LEU A 84 0.65 -6.05 -9.88
C LEU A 84 -0.88 -5.95 -9.97
N ARG A 85 -1.40 -4.77 -10.35
CA ARG A 85 -2.83 -4.54 -10.53
C ARG A 85 -3.38 -5.25 -11.76
N LYS A 86 -2.58 -5.34 -12.83
CA LYS A 86 -2.95 -6.04 -14.08
C LYS A 86 -2.88 -7.56 -13.95
N PHE A 87 -1.92 -8.07 -13.18
CA PHE A 87 -1.67 -9.50 -13.01
C PHE A 87 -1.67 -9.86 -11.51
N PRO A 88 -2.85 -9.85 -10.87
CA PRO A 88 -2.93 -10.24 -9.47
C PRO A 88 -2.56 -11.70 -9.29
N HIS A 89 -1.60 -11.98 -8.42
CA HIS A 89 -1.24 -13.33 -7.99
C HIS A 89 -2.39 -13.87 -7.14
N SER A 90 -3.18 -14.78 -7.72
CA SER A 90 -4.19 -15.55 -6.97
C SER A 90 -3.46 -16.65 -6.20
N THR A 91 -3.29 -16.47 -4.89
CA THR A 91 -3.00 -17.57 -3.97
C THR A 91 -4.25 -18.37 -3.68
#